data_AF-W7KN18-F1
#
_entry.id   AF-W7KN18-F1
#
_cell.length_a   1.000
_cell.length_b   1.000
_cell.length_c   1.000
_cell.angle_alpha   90.00
_cell.angle_beta   90.00
_cell.angle_gamma   90.00
#
_symmetry.space_group_name_H-M   'P 1'
#
loop_
_entity.id
_entity.type
_entity.pdbx_description
1 polymer ?
#
loop_
_entity_poly.entity_id
_entity_poly.type
_entity_poly.pdbx_seq_one_letter_code
_entity_poly.pdbx_strand_id
1 'polypeptide(L)'
;MDRNQMHPAIERVLGNIEKVMIGKRDVAELSLVALLAEGHVLLEDVPGVGKTMMVRALAKSVGAAFKRIQFTPDLLPSDVTGVSIYNPKEMEFQFRPGPIMGNIILADEINRTSPKTQSALLEGMEESSVTIDGVTHRLERPFFVMATQNPIEYEGTYPLPEAQLDRFLLKMKMGYPEIADEMEVLNRAQRIPPIEDLETVMDLAELRSLQTEIKEVHVDQTIKRYIVEIAGGTRNHSSVYLGASPRGSIALMKAAQAYAFMYGRDYVLPDDIQYLAPAVFVHRIILRSEAKFEGITAEEVVERVIARVSVPVQRLVK
;
A
#
# COMPACT_ATOMS: atom_id res chain seq x y z
N MET A 1 -0.13 9.86 -28.99
CA MET A 1 0.67 9.72 -27.76
C MET A 1 1.00 8.25 -27.62
N ASP A 2 2.27 7.94 -27.41
CA ASP A 2 2.75 6.56 -27.33
C ASP A 2 2.06 5.87 -26.15
N ARG A 3 1.41 4.72 -26.37
CA ARG A 3 0.53 4.07 -25.38
C ARG A 3 1.29 3.43 -24.18
N ASN A 4 2.59 3.69 -24.09
CA ASN A 4 3.51 3.24 -23.04
C ASN A 4 4.23 4.40 -22.34
N GLN A 5 3.86 5.66 -22.61
CA GLN A 5 4.52 6.80 -21.98
C GLN A 5 3.91 7.08 -20.61
N MET A 6 4.75 7.04 -19.58
CA MET A 6 4.35 7.37 -18.21
C MET A 6 3.88 8.83 -18.11
N HIS A 7 2.87 9.07 -17.28
CA HIS A 7 2.35 10.40 -17.01
C HIS A 7 3.48 11.29 -16.46
N PRO A 8 3.74 12.49 -17.03
CA PRO A 8 4.92 13.28 -16.70
C PRO A 8 5.07 13.62 -15.22
N ALA A 9 3.95 13.88 -14.53
CA ALA A 9 3.97 14.15 -13.09
C ALA A 9 4.39 12.91 -12.26
N ILE A 10 4.00 11.72 -12.70
CA ILE A 10 4.36 10.46 -12.04
C ILE A 10 5.83 10.12 -12.31
N GLU A 11 6.29 10.33 -13.55
CA GLU A 11 7.69 10.14 -13.92
C GLU A 11 8.62 11.05 -13.12
N ARG A 12 8.23 12.31 -12.88
CA ARG A 12 8.97 13.23 -11.98
C ARG A 12 9.10 12.65 -10.57
N VAL A 13 8.03 12.13 -10.00
CA VAL A 13 8.04 11.55 -8.64
C VAL A 13 8.90 10.29 -8.57
N LEU A 14 8.75 9.38 -9.53
CA LEU A 14 9.57 8.15 -9.59
C LEU A 14 11.06 8.48 -9.76
N GLY A 15 11.40 9.35 -10.71
CA GLY A 15 12.78 9.78 -10.92
C GLY A 15 13.37 10.50 -9.70
N ASN A 16 12.53 11.15 -8.87
CA ASN A 16 12.97 11.74 -7.61
C ASN A 16 13.29 10.66 -6.56
N ILE A 17 12.44 9.64 -6.42
CA ILE A 17 12.67 8.51 -5.51
C ILE A 17 13.93 7.73 -5.91
N GLU A 18 14.15 7.51 -7.22
CA GLU A 18 15.31 6.78 -7.76
C GLU A 18 16.66 7.46 -7.49
N LYS A 19 16.68 8.75 -7.11
CA LYS A 19 17.92 9.43 -6.69
C LYS A 19 18.48 8.86 -5.39
N VAL A 20 17.62 8.37 -4.51
CA VAL A 20 17.97 7.89 -3.16
C VAL A 20 17.67 6.41 -2.95
N MET A 21 16.89 5.78 -3.84
CA MET A 21 16.55 4.36 -3.84
C MET A 21 17.04 3.68 -5.11
N ILE A 22 17.86 2.65 -4.98
CA ILE A 22 18.48 1.92 -6.11
C ILE A 22 17.82 0.55 -6.23
N GLY A 23 17.49 0.12 -7.47
CA GLY A 23 16.98 -1.23 -7.72
C GLY A 23 15.56 -1.49 -7.21
N LYS A 24 14.80 -0.45 -6.82
CA LYS A 24 13.47 -0.59 -6.18
C LYS A 24 12.36 0.13 -6.93
N ARG A 25 12.48 0.23 -8.26
CA ARG A 25 11.50 0.91 -9.11
C ARG A 25 10.12 0.28 -9.00
N ASP A 26 10.00 -1.04 -9.10
CA ASP A 26 8.71 -1.74 -9.00
C ASP A 26 8.00 -1.45 -7.67
N VAL A 27 8.75 -1.41 -6.57
CA VAL A 27 8.22 -1.08 -5.24
C VAL A 27 7.76 0.37 -5.17
N ALA A 28 8.50 1.30 -5.80
CA ALA A 28 8.10 2.70 -5.90
C ALA A 28 6.84 2.88 -6.75
N GLU A 29 6.75 2.18 -7.89
CA GLU A 29 5.58 2.17 -8.77
C GLU A 29 4.34 1.64 -8.04
N LEU A 30 4.42 0.48 -7.40
CA LEU A 30 3.31 -0.07 -6.61
C LEU A 30 2.93 0.82 -5.42
N SER A 31 3.91 1.48 -4.78
CA SER A 31 3.64 2.45 -3.72
C SER A 31 2.86 3.66 -4.23
N LEU A 32 3.19 4.15 -5.44
CA LEU A 32 2.45 5.23 -6.09
C LEU A 32 1.06 4.78 -6.52
N VAL A 33 0.91 3.57 -7.07
CA VAL A 33 -0.41 2.98 -7.35
C VAL A 33 -1.28 3.03 -6.10
N ALA A 34 -0.75 2.59 -4.96
CA ALA A 34 -1.51 2.61 -3.71
C ALA A 34 -1.83 4.02 -3.21
N LEU A 35 -0.87 4.95 -3.26
CA LEU A 35 -1.11 6.34 -2.87
C LEU A 35 -2.19 7.01 -3.76
N LEU A 36 -2.11 6.82 -5.07
CA LEU A 36 -3.03 7.37 -6.06
C LEU A 36 -4.42 6.72 -6.01
N ALA A 37 -4.50 5.44 -5.67
CA ALA A 37 -5.75 4.72 -5.47
C ALA A 37 -6.40 4.98 -4.09
N GLU A 38 -5.84 5.91 -3.29
CA GLU A 38 -6.26 6.19 -1.90
C GLU A 38 -6.25 4.92 -1.02
N GLY A 39 -5.28 4.04 -1.25
CA GLY A 39 -5.08 2.78 -0.55
C GLY A 39 -3.89 2.79 0.39
N HIS A 40 -3.67 1.66 1.05
CA HIS A 40 -2.57 1.45 1.99
C HIS A 40 -1.74 0.24 1.60
N VAL A 41 -0.50 0.17 2.06
CA VAL A 41 0.42 -0.91 1.70
C VAL A 41 0.90 -1.66 2.93
N LEU A 42 0.92 -2.99 2.81
CA LEU A 42 1.55 -3.89 3.76
C LEU A 42 2.87 -4.42 3.18
N LEU A 43 3.97 -4.15 3.87
CA LEU A 43 5.30 -4.65 3.56
C LEU A 43 5.63 -5.86 4.44
N GLU A 44 5.81 -7.02 3.81
CA GLU A 44 6.45 -8.15 4.47
C GLU A 44 7.92 -8.17 4.09
N ASP A 45 8.79 -7.91 5.06
CA ASP A 45 10.22 -8.05 4.78
C ASP A 45 11.10 -8.07 6.01
N VAL A 46 12.35 -8.47 5.75
CA VAL A 46 13.45 -8.40 6.69
C VAL A 46 13.91 -6.95 6.94
N PRO A 47 14.56 -6.68 8.09
CA PRO A 47 15.16 -5.39 8.38
C PRO A 47 16.23 -4.98 7.37
N GLY A 48 16.44 -3.67 7.20
CA GLY A 48 17.59 -3.13 6.46
C GLY A 48 17.40 -2.94 4.94
N VAL A 49 16.25 -3.31 4.37
CA VAL A 49 15.98 -3.21 2.91
C VAL A 49 15.57 -1.81 2.41
N GLY A 50 15.71 -0.76 3.23
CA GLY A 50 15.44 0.62 2.81
C GLY A 50 13.97 1.06 2.88
N LYS A 51 13.10 0.35 3.61
CA LYS A 51 11.67 0.70 3.78
C LYS A 51 11.48 2.16 4.23
N THR A 52 12.20 2.56 5.28
CA THR A 52 12.14 3.95 5.79
C THR A 52 12.57 4.95 4.74
N MET A 53 13.57 4.61 3.92
CA MET A 53 14.03 5.50 2.86
C MET A 53 12.99 5.63 1.75
N MET A 54 12.34 4.54 1.34
CA MET A 54 11.24 4.55 0.37
C MET A 54 10.09 5.46 0.83
N VAL A 55 9.60 5.29 2.07
CA VAL A 55 8.45 6.08 2.56
C VAL A 55 8.81 7.55 2.71
N ARG A 56 10.01 7.86 3.23
CA ARG A 56 10.47 9.25 3.34
C ARG A 56 10.66 9.89 1.96
N ALA A 57 11.21 9.16 0.99
CA ALA A 57 11.43 9.65 -0.37
C ALA A 57 10.10 9.94 -1.07
N LEU A 58 9.12 9.04 -0.92
CA LEU A 58 7.75 9.25 -1.41
C LEU A 58 7.14 10.50 -0.79
N ALA A 59 7.17 10.62 0.55
CA ALA A 59 6.60 11.77 1.27
C ALA A 59 7.21 13.10 0.85
N LYS A 60 8.54 13.17 0.76
CA LYS A 60 9.24 14.38 0.31
C LYS A 60 8.92 14.73 -1.14
N SER A 61 8.86 13.73 -2.02
CA SER A 61 8.59 13.95 -3.44
C SER A 61 7.21 14.57 -3.69
N VAL A 62 6.23 14.27 -2.84
CA VAL A 62 4.85 14.80 -2.93
C VAL A 62 4.55 15.93 -1.92
N GLY A 63 5.55 16.40 -1.17
CA GLY A 63 5.38 17.47 -0.18
C GLY A 63 4.50 17.09 1.01
N ALA A 64 4.40 15.80 1.33
CA ALA A 64 3.57 15.27 2.41
C ALA A 64 4.29 15.26 3.76
N ALA A 65 3.54 15.52 4.84
CA ALA A 65 4.03 15.34 6.19
C ALA A 65 4.26 13.84 6.50
N PHE A 66 5.53 13.49 6.74
CA PHE A 66 5.92 12.14 7.13
C PHE A 66 5.85 11.95 8.65
N LYS A 67 5.25 10.83 9.07
CA LYS A 67 5.28 10.36 10.46
C LYS A 67 5.71 8.90 10.50
N ARG A 68 6.43 8.53 11.55
CA ARG A 68 6.85 7.15 11.81
C ARG A 68 6.29 6.71 13.15
N ILE A 69 5.71 5.51 13.18
CA ILE A 69 5.20 4.85 14.37
C ILE A 69 5.94 3.52 14.46
N GLN A 70 6.71 3.34 15.54
CA GLN A 70 7.30 2.04 15.85
C GLN A 70 6.32 1.31 16.75
N PHE A 71 5.81 0.17 16.29
CA PHE A 71 4.91 -0.65 17.09
C PHE A 71 5.72 -1.51 18.05
N THR A 72 5.69 -1.13 19.33
CA THR A 72 6.30 -1.89 20.43
C THR A 72 5.22 -2.57 21.28
N PRO A 73 5.57 -3.60 22.07
CA PRO A 73 4.61 -4.30 22.93
C PRO A 73 3.90 -3.41 23.95
N ASP A 74 4.53 -2.31 24.36
CA ASP A 74 4.05 -1.33 25.33
C ASP A 74 3.30 -0.14 24.71
N LEU A 75 3.27 -0.03 23.37
CA LEU A 75 2.61 1.06 22.67
C LEU A 75 1.09 1.07 22.96
N LEU A 76 0.58 2.22 23.41
CA LEU A 76 -0.84 2.39 23.70
C LEU A 76 -1.60 2.93 22.47
N PRO A 77 -2.93 2.67 22.35
CA PRO A 77 -3.75 3.27 21.30
C PRO A 77 -3.64 4.80 21.23
N SER A 78 -3.55 5.44 22.38
CA SER A 78 -3.41 6.90 22.52
C SER A 78 -2.09 7.45 22.00
N ASP A 79 -1.02 6.64 21.98
CA ASP A 79 0.26 7.04 21.39
C ASP A 79 0.19 7.08 19.86
N VAL A 80 -0.81 6.42 19.26
CA VAL A 80 -1.09 6.42 17.83
C VAL A 80 -2.05 7.56 17.47
N THR A 81 -3.19 7.64 18.16
CA THR A 81 -4.29 8.56 17.83
C THR A 81 -4.11 9.96 18.42
N GLY A 82 -3.48 10.05 19.58
CA GLY A 82 -3.32 11.27 20.36
C GLY A 82 -4.04 11.21 21.70
N VAL A 83 -3.86 12.27 22.49
CA VAL A 83 -4.41 12.40 23.84
C VAL A 83 -4.97 13.79 24.08
N SER A 84 -5.99 13.89 24.93
CA SER A 84 -6.44 15.17 25.46
C SER A 84 -5.70 15.49 26.75
N ILE A 85 -4.95 16.58 26.76
CA ILE A 85 -4.18 17.03 27.94
C ILE A 85 -4.88 18.24 28.54
N TYR A 86 -5.18 18.20 29.83
CA TYR A 86 -5.72 19.35 30.55
C TYR A 86 -4.69 20.48 30.58
N ASN A 87 -5.06 21.65 30.07
CA ASN A 87 -4.27 22.87 30.14
C ASN A 87 -4.74 23.71 31.33
N PRO A 88 -3.96 23.80 32.43
CA PRO A 88 -4.38 24.53 33.63
C PRO A 88 -4.54 26.03 33.43
N LYS A 89 -3.93 26.62 32.39
CA LYS A 89 -4.06 28.05 32.09
C LYS A 89 -5.42 28.39 31.48
N GLU A 90 -5.86 27.56 30.54
CA GLU A 90 -7.12 27.74 29.82
C GLU A 90 -8.30 27.02 30.50
N MET A 91 -8.02 26.19 31.51
CA MET A 91 -8.99 25.31 32.20
C MET A 91 -9.77 24.41 31.24
N GLU A 92 -9.14 23.99 30.14
CA GLU A 92 -9.74 23.17 29.09
C GLU A 92 -8.85 21.96 28.77
N PHE A 93 -9.46 20.91 28.24
CA PHE A 93 -8.73 19.79 27.65
C PHE A 93 -8.31 20.14 26.22
N GLN A 94 -7.01 20.14 25.95
CA GLN A 94 -6.46 20.40 24.63
C GLN A 94 -5.99 19.10 23.97
N PHE A 95 -6.51 18.85 22.77
CA PHE A 95 -6.10 17.70 21.98
C PHE A 95 -4.65 17.84 21.50
N ARG A 96 -3.83 16.84 21.81
CA ARG A 96 -2.48 16.66 21.28
C ARG A 96 -2.52 15.56 20.22
N PRO A 97 -2.34 15.91 18.93
CA PRO A 97 -2.46 14.95 17.85
C PRO A 97 -1.37 13.88 17.93
N GLY A 98 -1.78 12.63 17.78
CA GLY A 98 -0.86 11.51 17.59
C GLY A 98 -0.24 11.52 16.19
N PRO A 99 0.75 10.66 15.95
CA PRO A 99 1.40 10.50 14.65
C PRO A 99 0.44 10.10 13.53
N ILE A 100 -0.74 9.52 13.85
CA ILE A 100 -1.76 9.19 12.84
C ILE A 100 -2.26 10.42 12.05
N MET A 101 -2.09 11.62 12.59
CA MET A 101 -2.52 12.87 11.95
C MET A 101 -1.60 13.34 10.81
N GLY A 102 -0.55 12.58 10.47
CA GLY A 102 0.30 12.87 9.30
C GLY A 102 -0.34 12.45 7.97
N ASN A 103 0.24 12.89 6.84
CA ASN A 103 -0.21 12.48 5.51
C ASN A 103 0.31 11.10 5.13
N ILE A 104 1.61 10.86 5.33
CA ILE A 104 2.28 9.60 5.00
C ILE A 104 2.85 9.00 6.28
N ILE A 105 2.43 7.79 6.60
CA ILE A 105 2.79 7.11 7.83
C ILE A 105 3.51 5.81 7.54
N LEU A 106 4.72 5.68 8.10
CA LEU A 106 5.38 4.39 8.24
C LEU A 106 4.99 3.78 9.58
N ALA A 107 4.27 2.66 9.55
CA ALA A 107 3.90 1.89 10.72
C ALA A 107 4.79 0.64 10.80
N ASP A 108 5.90 0.72 11.53
CA ASP A 108 6.88 -0.37 11.60
C ASP A 108 6.45 -1.44 12.58
N GLU A 109 6.55 -2.70 12.15
CA GLU A 109 6.34 -3.92 12.95
C GLU A 109 4.96 -3.97 13.62
N ILE A 110 3.91 -3.69 12.85
CA ILE A 110 2.53 -3.61 13.37
C ILE A 110 2.10 -4.88 14.12
N ASN A 111 2.71 -6.02 13.82
CA ASN A 111 2.47 -7.29 14.49
C ASN A 111 3.15 -7.41 15.86
N ARG A 112 3.89 -6.43 16.38
CA ARG A 112 4.55 -6.48 17.70
C ARG A 112 3.76 -5.84 18.85
N THR A 113 2.56 -5.31 18.58
CA THR A 113 1.71 -4.68 19.60
C THR A 113 0.40 -5.44 19.79
N SER A 114 -0.32 -5.12 20.87
CA SER A 114 -1.64 -5.70 21.16
C SER A 114 -2.67 -5.42 20.04
N PRO A 115 -3.65 -6.32 19.81
CA PRO A 115 -4.71 -6.10 18.83
C PRO A 115 -5.51 -4.79 19.03
N LYS A 116 -5.59 -4.30 20.29
CA LYS A 116 -6.25 -3.03 20.61
C LYS A 116 -5.49 -1.82 20.03
N THR A 117 -4.16 -1.82 20.12
CA THR A 117 -3.33 -0.74 19.55
C THR A 117 -3.27 -0.84 18.03
N GLN A 118 -3.20 -2.05 17.47
CA GLN A 118 -3.32 -2.25 16.01
C GLN A 118 -4.63 -1.64 15.48
N SER A 119 -5.74 -1.90 16.17
CA SER A 119 -7.07 -1.42 15.77
C SER A 119 -7.13 0.11 15.71
N ALA A 120 -6.39 0.83 16.55
CA ALA A 120 -6.38 2.29 16.55
C ALA A 120 -5.84 2.88 15.23
N LEU A 121 -4.82 2.26 14.64
CA LEU A 121 -4.33 2.63 13.31
C LEU A 121 -5.31 2.21 12.21
N LEU A 122 -5.81 0.99 12.29
CA LEU A 122 -6.65 0.37 11.25
C LEU A 122 -8.06 0.98 11.16
N GLU A 123 -8.58 1.50 12.27
CA GLU A 123 -9.81 2.29 12.31
C GLU A 123 -9.60 3.63 11.60
N GLY A 124 -8.49 4.32 11.85
CA GLY A 124 -8.15 5.55 11.14
C GLY A 124 -7.98 5.34 9.62
N MET A 125 -7.42 4.20 9.22
CA MET A 125 -7.33 3.79 7.81
C MET A 125 -8.70 3.59 7.15
N GLU A 126 -9.67 3.02 7.85
CA GLU A 126 -11.01 2.77 7.29
C GLU A 126 -11.88 4.04 7.29
N GLU A 127 -11.92 4.74 8.42
CA GLU A 127 -12.87 5.83 8.67
C GLU A 127 -12.32 7.20 8.22
N SER A 128 -11.05 7.29 7.83
CA SER A 128 -10.35 8.55 7.53
C SER A 128 -10.49 9.61 8.65
N SER A 129 -10.70 9.15 9.88
CA SER A 129 -10.90 9.96 11.08
C SER A 129 -10.63 9.13 12.32
N VAL A 130 -10.38 9.79 13.44
CA VAL A 130 -10.23 9.15 14.75
C VAL A 130 -11.11 9.87 15.77
N THR A 131 -11.69 9.12 16.70
CA THR A 131 -12.54 9.68 17.75
C THR A 131 -11.85 9.54 19.10
N ILE A 132 -11.67 10.67 19.80
CA ILE A 132 -10.95 10.75 21.07
C ILE A 132 -11.81 11.57 22.02
N ASP A 133 -12.12 11.01 23.18
CA ASP A 133 -13.00 11.63 24.20
C ASP A 133 -14.35 12.14 23.65
N GLY A 134 -14.90 11.41 22.67
CA GLY A 134 -16.17 11.76 22.01
C GLY A 134 -16.07 12.83 20.91
N VAL A 135 -14.88 13.35 20.61
CA VAL A 135 -14.63 14.31 19.52
C VAL A 135 -13.98 13.60 18.34
N THR A 136 -14.59 13.71 17.16
CA THR A 136 -14.06 13.14 15.93
C THR A 136 -13.15 14.12 15.21
N HIS A 137 -11.91 13.70 14.97
CA HIS A 137 -10.89 14.44 14.25
C HIS A 137 -10.66 13.80 12.88
N ARG A 138 -10.82 14.57 11.80
CA ARG A 138 -10.58 14.08 10.43
C ARG A 138 -9.08 14.03 10.12
N LEU A 139 -8.65 12.97 9.46
CA LEU A 139 -7.27 12.84 8.99
C LEU A 139 -7.04 13.72 7.77
N GLU A 140 -5.84 14.28 7.67
CA GLU A 140 -5.46 15.15 6.56
C GLU A 140 -5.28 14.33 5.28
N ARG A 141 -5.92 14.74 4.19
CA ARG A 141 -5.79 14.06 2.89
C ARG A 141 -4.59 14.57 2.11
N PRO A 142 -3.87 13.76 1.33
CA PRO A 142 -3.95 12.31 1.29
C PRO A 142 -3.48 11.71 2.63
N PHE A 143 -4.14 10.61 3.02
CA PHE A 143 -3.76 9.80 4.18
C PHE A 143 -3.31 8.44 3.66
N PHE A 144 -2.04 8.10 3.85
CA PHE A 144 -1.43 6.89 3.32
C PHE A 144 -0.58 6.22 4.39
N VAL A 145 -0.86 4.94 4.62
CA VAL A 145 -0.12 4.12 5.57
C VAL A 145 0.66 3.05 4.80
N MET A 146 1.96 2.99 5.07
CA MET A 146 2.80 1.85 4.73
C MET A 146 3.15 1.13 6.04
N ALA A 147 2.53 -0.02 6.26
CA ALA A 147 2.77 -0.84 7.44
C ALA A 147 3.78 -1.93 7.14
N THR A 148 4.59 -2.33 8.13
CA THR A 148 5.54 -3.42 7.99
C THR A 148 5.22 -4.55 8.98
N GLN A 149 5.39 -5.79 8.52
CA GLN A 149 5.32 -6.98 9.36
C GLN A 149 6.63 -7.74 9.26
N ASN A 150 7.12 -8.21 10.40
CA ASN A 150 8.28 -9.10 10.46
C ASN A 150 7.78 -10.56 10.52
N PRO A 151 8.03 -11.39 9.50
CA PRO A 151 7.54 -12.77 9.44
C PRO A 151 8.33 -13.76 10.33
N ILE A 152 9.50 -13.37 10.85
CA ILE A 152 10.46 -14.30 11.50
C ILE A 152 10.36 -14.30 13.04
N GLU A 153 9.64 -13.35 13.64
CA GLU A 153 9.53 -13.25 15.11
C GLU A 153 8.38 -14.12 15.67
N TYR A 154 8.74 -15.26 16.27
CA TYR A 154 7.81 -16.25 16.84
C TYR A 154 7.33 -15.91 18.26
N GLU A 155 8.03 -15.06 19.01
CA GLU A 155 7.63 -14.67 20.37
C GLU A 155 7.17 -13.21 20.44
N GLY A 156 6.01 -12.96 21.05
CA GLY A 156 5.50 -11.61 21.30
C GLY A 156 4.87 -10.93 20.09
N THR A 157 4.54 -11.67 19.02
CA THR A 157 3.82 -11.13 17.87
C THR A 157 2.33 -11.49 17.87
N TYR A 158 1.51 -10.56 17.39
CA TYR A 158 0.08 -10.65 17.22
C TYR A 158 -0.24 -10.50 15.73
N PRO A 159 -0.51 -11.60 14.99
CA PRO A 159 -0.80 -11.53 13.58
C PRO A 159 -2.08 -10.71 13.34
N LEU A 160 -2.10 -9.96 12.25
CA LEU A 160 -3.32 -9.26 11.85
C LEU A 160 -4.40 -10.27 11.47
N PRO A 161 -5.63 -10.13 12.00
CA PRO A 161 -6.77 -10.86 11.49
C PRO A 161 -7.02 -10.55 10.01
N GLU A 162 -7.63 -11.49 9.31
CA GLU A 162 -7.91 -11.41 7.86
C GLU A 162 -8.77 -10.20 7.49
N ALA A 163 -9.76 -9.89 8.34
CA ALA A 163 -10.58 -8.68 8.18
C ALA A 163 -9.75 -7.39 8.27
N GLN A 164 -8.62 -7.39 8.98
CA GLN A 164 -7.69 -6.27 9.06
C GLN A 164 -6.75 -6.22 7.86
N LEU A 165 -6.23 -7.38 7.42
CA LEU A 165 -5.42 -7.47 6.20
C LEU A 165 -6.17 -6.94 4.98
N ASP A 166 -7.47 -7.22 4.85
CA ASP A 166 -8.31 -6.77 3.73
C ASP A 166 -8.37 -5.24 3.57
N ARG A 167 -8.00 -4.46 4.61
CA ARG A 167 -7.91 -2.99 4.57
C ARG A 167 -6.69 -2.46 3.79
N PHE A 168 -5.66 -3.28 3.61
CA PHE A 168 -4.50 -2.90 2.80
C PHE A 168 -4.82 -3.13 1.32
N LEU A 169 -4.56 -2.14 0.47
CA LEU A 169 -4.77 -2.27 -0.97
C LEU A 169 -3.80 -3.32 -1.53
N LEU A 170 -2.52 -3.13 -1.24
CA LEU A 170 -1.43 -3.97 -1.72
C LEU A 170 -0.66 -4.60 -0.56
N LYS A 171 -0.18 -5.81 -0.81
CA LYS A 171 0.89 -6.44 -0.04
C LYS A 171 2.08 -6.67 -0.97
N MET A 172 3.25 -6.22 -0.55
CA MET A 172 4.47 -6.33 -1.36
C MET A 172 5.67 -6.75 -0.51
N LYS A 173 6.67 -7.32 -1.20
CA LYS A 173 7.98 -7.68 -0.65
C LYS A 173 9.01 -6.77 -1.30
N MET A 174 9.93 -6.23 -0.52
CA MET A 174 11.02 -5.38 -1.02
C MET A 174 12.24 -6.23 -1.41
N GLY A 175 12.53 -7.28 -0.64
CA GLY A 175 13.66 -8.18 -0.80
C GLY A 175 15.02 -7.50 -0.65
N TYR A 176 16.07 -8.31 -0.47
CA TYR A 176 17.43 -7.82 -0.64
C TYR A 176 17.62 -7.30 -2.08
N PRO A 177 18.42 -6.24 -2.28
CA PRO A 177 18.80 -5.80 -3.62
C PRO A 177 19.51 -6.92 -4.38
N GLU A 178 19.46 -6.88 -5.71
CA GLU A 178 20.32 -7.73 -6.52
C GLU A 178 21.78 -7.32 -6.33
N ILE A 179 22.73 -8.21 -6.67
CA ILE A 179 24.18 -7.95 -6.50
C ILE A 179 24.58 -6.63 -7.17
N ALA A 180 24.08 -6.37 -8.38
CA ALA A 180 24.39 -5.13 -9.10
C ALA A 180 23.86 -3.88 -8.38
N ASP A 181 22.63 -3.95 -7.86
CA ASP A 181 22.02 -2.85 -7.10
C ASP A 181 22.72 -2.64 -5.76
N GLU A 182 23.10 -3.72 -5.07
CA GLU A 182 23.81 -3.65 -3.79
C GLU A 182 25.20 -3.05 -3.98
N MET A 183 25.92 -3.44 -5.04
CA MET A 183 27.18 -2.81 -5.42
C MET A 183 27.00 -1.32 -5.70
N GLU A 184 25.93 -0.94 -6.39
CA GLU A 184 25.65 0.48 -6.66
C GLU A 184 25.25 1.25 -5.40
N VAL A 185 24.53 0.62 -4.46
CA VAL A 185 24.30 1.18 -3.11
C VAL A 185 25.62 1.43 -2.41
N LEU A 186 26.58 0.50 -2.45
CA LEU A 186 27.91 0.68 -1.86
C LEU A 186 28.71 1.79 -2.55
N ASN A 187 28.70 1.84 -3.89
CA ASN A 187 29.39 2.86 -4.68
C ASN A 187 28.84 4.26 -4.37
N ARG A 188 27.52 4.37 -4.24
CA ARG A 188 26.85 5.63 -3.96
C ARG A 188 26.75 5.94 -2.47
N ALA A 189 26.96 5.01 -1.53
CA ALA A 189 26.85 5.30 -0.09
C ALA A 189 27.72 6.49 0.37
N GLN A 190 28.79 6.80 -0.36
CA GLN A 190 29.66 7.96 -0.12
C GLN A 190 29.21 9.26 -0.82
N ARG A 191 28.23 9.19 -1.73
CA ARG A 191 27.81 10.26 -2.67
C ARG A 191 26.29 10.40 -2.85
N ILE A 192 25.45 9.54 -2.26
CA ILE A 192 23.98 9.68 -2.30
C ILE A 192 23.67 11.04 -1.68
N PRO A 193 22.94 11.93 -2.40
CA PRO A 193 22.45 13.14 -1.79
C PRO A 193 21.67 12.74 -0.55
N PRO A 194 21.97 13.30 0.63
CA PRO A 194 21.15 13.08 1.81
C PRO A 194 19.70 13.30 1.41
N ILE A 195 18.78 12.48 1.92
CA ILE A 195 17.36 12.64 1.61
C ILE A 195 16.85 14.06 1.94
N GLU A 196 17.57 14.77 2.82
CA GLU A 196 17.44 16.18 3.13
C GLU A 196 17.53 17.08 1.89
N ASP A 197 18.30 16.71 0.86
CA ASP A 197 18.44 17.43 -0.42
C ASP A 197 17.33 17.08 -1.43
N LEU A 198 16.50 16.07 -1.13
CA LEU A 198 15.39 15.73 -1.99
C LEU A 198 14.32 16.84 -1.94
N GLU A 199 14.10 17.47 -3.09
CA GLU A 199 13.09 18.52 -3.28
C GLU A 199 11.71 17.92 -3.58
N THR A 200 10.67 18.69 -3.25
CA THR A 200 9.29 18.37 -3.61
C THR A 200 9.07 18.63 -5.10
N VAL A 201 8.58 17.61 -5.81
CA VAL A 201 8.37 17.67 -7.28
C VAL A 201 6.89 17.64 -7.68
N MET A 202 6.02 17.31 -6.74
CA MET A 202 4.55 17.34 -6.84
C MET A 202 4.02 17.86 -5.51
N ASP A 203 3.03 18.75 -5.50
CA ASP A 203 2.41 19.18 -4.26
C ASP A 203 1.14 18.38 -3.92
N LEU A 204 0.60 18.57 -2.72
CA LEU A 204 -0.59 17.84 -2.27
C LEU A 204 -1.86 18.21 -3.06
N ALA A 205 -1.93 19.41 -3.64
CA ALA A 205 -3.08 19.83 -4.43
C ALA A 205 -3.08 19.13 -5.80
N GLU A 206 -1.92 19.09 -6.47
CA GLU A 206 -1.69 18.31 -7.69
C GLU A 206 -2.00 16.83 -7.45
N LEU A 207 -1.47 16.23 -6.38
CA LEU A 207 -1.74 14.82 -6.05
C LEU A 207 -3.23 14.54 -5.87
N ARG A 208 -3.97 15.41 -5.16
CA ARG A 208 -5.44 15.27 -4.99
C ARG A 208 -6.20 15.43 -6.31
N SER A 209 -5.71 16.26 -7.24
CA SER A 209 -6.27 16.38 -8.59
C SER A 209 -6.15 15.05 -9.33
N LEU A 210 -4.94 14.46 -9.34
CA LEU A 210 -4.70 13.17 -9.99
C LEU A 210 -5.55 12.05 -9.38
N GLN A 211 -5.70 12.00 -8.04
CA GLN A 211 -6.59 11.05 -7.36
C GLN A 211 -8.06 11.20 -7.81
N THR A 212 -8.48 12.41 -8.20
CA THR A 212 -9.83 12.66 -8.72
C THR A 212 -9.95 12.21 -10.16
N GLU A 213 -8.98 12.55 -11.01
CA GLU A 213 -8.94 12.17 -12.43
C GLU A 213 -8.89 10.65 -12.62
N ILE A 214 -8.15 9.93 -11.77
CA ILE A 214 -8.05 8.46 -11.82
C ILE A 214 -9.42 7.78 -11.69
N LYS A 215 -10.37 8.38 -10.99
CA LYS A 215 -11.72 7.82 -10.82
C LYS A 215 -12.50 7.79 -12.14
N GLU A 216 -12.13 8.66 -13.09
CA GLU A 216 -12.74 8.76 -14.42
C GLU A 216 -12.13 7.76 -15.42
N VAL A 217 -11.03 7.09 -15.09
CA VAL A 217 -10.41 6.06 -15.95
C VAL A 217 -11.42 4.95 -16.22
N HIS A 218 -11.66 4.68 -17.50
CA HIS A 218 -12.70 3.77 -17.94
C HIS A 218 -12.36 2.31 -17.61
N VAL A 219 -13.31 1.63 -16.96
CA VAL A 219 -13.26 0.17 -16.73
C VAL A 219 -14.44 -0.48 -17.44
N ASP A 220 -14.15 -1.12 -18.57
CA ASP A 220 -15.15 -1.79 -19.39
C ASP A 220 -15.81 -2.97 -18.64
N GLN A 221 -17.03 -3.34 -19.05
CA GLN A 221 -17.75 -4.45 -18.44
C GLN A 221 -17.03 -5.80 -18.60
N THR A 222 -16.28 -5.99 -19.69
CA THR A 222 -15.46 -7.19 -19.87
C THR A 222 -14.32 -7.27 -18.86
N ILE A 223 -13.69 -6.15 -18.52
CA ILE A 223 -12.64 -6.06 -17.48
C ILE A 223 -13.25 -6.28 -16.08
N LYS A 224 -14.40 -5.67 -15.78
CA LYS A 224 -15.11 -5.93 -14.51
C LYS A 224 -15.46 -7.40 -14.34
N ARG A 225 -15.94 -8.05 -15.40
CA ARG A 225 -16.20 -9.49 -15.42
C ARG A 225 -14.91 -10.29 -15.20
N TYR A 226 -13.82 -9.93 -15.86
CA TYR A 226 -12.52 -10.58 -15.70
C TYR A 226 -12.03 -10.52 -14.25
N ILE A 227 -12.12 -9.36 -13.59
CA ILE A 227 -11.79 -9.20 -12.16
C ILE A 227 -12.65 -10.12 -11.28
N VAL A 228 -13.96 -10.19 -11.54
CA VAL A 228 -14.90 -11.05 -10.80
C VAL A 228 -14.59 -12.53 -11.02
N GLU A 229 -14.22 -12.93 -12.24
CA GLU A 229 -13.85 -14.30 -12.57
C GLU A 229 -12.55 -14.72 -11.90
N ILE A 230 -11.52 -13.86 -11.87
CA ILE A 230 -10.29 -14.12 -11.10
C ILE A 230 -10.61 -14.25 -9.61
N ALA A 231 -11.35 -13.29 -9.03
CA ALA A 231 -11.73 -13.36 -7.62
C ALA A 231 -12.54 -14.63 -7.31
N GLY A 232 -13.49 -15.01 -8.18
CA GLY A 232 -14.24 -16.27 -8.08
C GLY A 232 -13.36 -17.50 -8.21
N GLY A 233 -12.35 -17.46 -9.07
CA GLY A 233 -11.34 -18.49 -9.21
C GLY A 233 -10.57 -18.74 -7.91
N THR A 234 -10.20 -17.68 -7.18
CA THR A 234 -9.56 -17.83 -5.86
C THR A 234 -10.49 -18.48 -4.83
N ARG A 235 -11.79 -18.13 -4.83
CA ARG A 235 -12.79 -18.67 -3.87
C ARG A 235 -13.09 -20.15 -4.11
N ASN A 236 -13.00 -20.60 -5.36
CA ASN A 236 -13.33 -21.96 -5.77
C ASN A 236 -12.09 -22.86 -5.94
N HIS A 237 -10.89 -22.35 -5.64
CA HIS A 237 -9.66 -23.13 -5.76
C HIS A 237 -9.57 -24.18 -4.64
N SER A 238 -9.20 -25.42 -4.97
CA SER A 238 -9.19 -26.55 -4.02
C SER A 238 -8.31 -26.30 -2.79
N SER A 239 -7.14 -25.69 -3.00
CA SER A 239 -6.18 -25.34 -1.94
C SER A 239 -6.63 -24.19 -1.02
N VAL A 240 -7.74 -23.51 -1.35
CA VAL A 240 -8.18 -22.29 -0.65
C VAL A 240 -9.30 -22.60 0.34
N TYR A 241 -9.14 -22.09 1.57
CA TYR A 241 -10.17 -22.07 2.60
C TYR A 241 -11.06 -20.84 2.47
N LEU A 242 -10.45 -19.66 2.26
CA LEU A 242 -11.13 -18.39 2.02
C LEU A 242 -10.42 -17.64 0.89
N GLY A 243 -11.16 -17.27 -0.17
CA GLY A 243 -10.62 -16.50 -1.29
C GLY A 243 -10.91 -15.00 -1.20
N ALA A 244 -10.48 -14.25 -2.21
CA ALA A 244 -10.56 -12.80 -2.22
C ALA A 244 -12.00 -12.28 -2.03
N SER A 245 -12.20 -11.31 -1.13
CA SER A 245 -13.50 -10.70 -0.83
C SER A 245 -14.02 -9.83 -2.00
N PRO A 246 -15.30 -9.38 -2.00
CA PRO A 246 -15.75 -8.33 -2.90
C PRO A 246 -14.96 -7.02 -2.77
N ARG A 247 -14.44 -6.71 -1.56
CA ARG A 247 -13.53 -5.58 -1.34
C ARG A 247 -12.23 -5.79 -2.11
N GLY A 248 -11.71 -7.02 -2.15
CA GLY A 248 -10.60 -7.40 -3.02
C GLY A 248 -10.86 -7.09 -4.50
N SER A 249 -12.05 -7.42 -5.04
CA SER A 249 -12.39 -7.08 -6.43
C SER A 249 -12.40 -5.56 -6.68
N ILE A 250 -12.94 -4.78 -5.74
CA ILE A 250 -12.93 -3.31 -5.81
C ILE A 250 -11.51 -2.77 -5.71
N ALA A 251 -10.69 -3.32 -4.82
CA ALA A 251 -9.28 -2.97 -4.65
C ALA A 251 -8.48 -3.18 -5.95
N LEU A 252 -8.67 -4.33 -6.62
CA LEU A 252 -7.98 -4.61 -7.87
C LEU A 252 -8.40 -3.64 -8.98
N MET A 253 -9.69 -3.31 -9.06
CA MET A 253 -10.19 -2.32 -10.02
C MET A 253 -9.56 -0.93 -9.78
N LYS A 254 -9.57 -0.45 -8.53
CA LYS A 254 -8.99 0.86 -8.18
C LYS A 254 -7.49 0.92 -8.44
N ALA A 255 -6.76 -0.13 -8.07
CA ALA A 255 -5.32 -0.23 -8.34
C ALA A 255 -5.05 -0.21 -9.85
N ALA A 256 -5.87 -0.91 -10.65
CA ALA A 256 -5.73 -0.96 -12.10
C ALA A 256 -6.05 0.38 -12.78
N GLN A 257 -7.04 1.13 -12.30
CA GLN A 257 -7.30 2.50 -12.77
C GLN A 257 -6.11 3.41 -12.50
N ALA A 258 -5.54 3.37 -11.29
CA ALA A 258 -4.35 4.15 -10.95
C ALA A 258 -3.15 3.75 -11.81
N TYR A 259 -2.91 2.46 -12.01
CA TYR A 259 -1.83 1.96 -12.84
C TYR A 259 -2.00 2.37 -14.32
N ALA A 260 -3.20 2.21 -14.89
CA ALA A 260 -3.48 2.65 -16.25
C ALA A 260 -3.21 4.15 -16.44
N PHE A 261 -3.68 4.97 -15.48
CA PHE A 261 -3.45 6.41 -15.48
C PHE A 261 -1.96 6.77 -15.39
N MET A 262 -1.19 6.07 -14.54
CA MET A 262 0.25 6.26 -14.43
C MET A 262 0.94 6.06 -15.79
N TYR A 263 0.45 5.13 -16.62
CA TYR A 263 0.96 4.89 -17.97
C TYR A 263 0.26 5.72 -19.06
N GLY A 264 -0.37 6.84 -18.68
CA GLY A 264 -0.98 7.79 -19.61
C GLY A 264 -2.24 7.29 -20.30
N ARG A 265 -2.87 6.23 -19.79
CA ARG A 265 -4.08 5.62 -20.37
C ARG A 265 -5.33 6.04 -19.58
N ASP A 266 -6.40 6.29 -20.33
CA ASP A 266 -7.74 6.60 -19.82
C ASP A 266 -8.64 5.35 -19.74
N TYR A 267 -8.09 4.15 -19.95
CA TYR A 267 -8.78 2.87 -19.81
C TYR A 267 -7.87 1.76 -19.28
N VAL A 268 -8.48 0.81 -18.57
CA VAL A 268 -7.79 -0.37 -18.00
C VAL A 268 -7.66 -1.50 -19.02
N LEU A 269 -6.49 -2.13 -19.05
CA LEU A 269 -6.18 -3.32 -19.85
C LEU A 269 -6.22 -4.60 -19.00
N PRO A 270 -6.43 -5.79 -19.61
CA PRO A 270 -6.34 -7.06 -18.89
C PRO A 270 -4.96 -7.27 -18.24
N ASP A 271 -3.89 -6.84 -18.90
CA ASP A 271 -2.52 -6.97 -18.41
C ASP A 271 -2.31 -6.21 -17.09
N ASP A 272 -2.98 -5.07 -16.89
CA ASP A 272 -2.96 -4.32 -15.62
C ASP A 272 -3.54 -5.17 -14.49
N ILE A 273 -4.64 -5.88 -14.79
CA ILE A 273 -5.31 -6.77 -13.82
C ILE A 273 -4.37 -7.92 -13.46
N GLN A 274 -3.71 -8.53 -14.44
CA GLN A 274 -2.79 -9.63 -14.21
C GLN A 274 -1.57 -9.21 -13.39
N TYR A 275 -0.99 -8.05 -13.72
CA TYR A 275 0.17 -7.50 -13.01
C TYR A 275 -0.15 -7.18 -11.55
N LEU A 276 -1.30 -6.59 -11.27
CA LEU A 276 -1.68 -6.15 -9.91
C LEU A 276 -2.33 -7.25 -9.07
N ALA A 277 -2.90 -8.29 -9.69
CA ALA A 277 -3.63 -9.33 -8.96
C ALA A 277 -2.80 -10.03 -7.87
N PRO A 278 -1.52 -10.39 -8.07
CA PRO A 278 -0.68 -10.92 -6.99
C PRO A 278 -0.56 -9.95 -5.80
N ALA A 279 -0.25 -8.68 -6.06
CA ALA A 279 -0.08 -7.67 -5.01
C ALA A 279 -1.40 -7.37 -4.27
N VAL A 280 -2.56 -7.53 -4.93
CA VAL A 280 -3.87 -7.28 -4.34
C VAL A 280 -4.45 -8.52 -3.65
N PHE A 281 -4.32 -9.73 -4.20
CA PHE A 281 -5.06 -10.89 -3.70
C PHE A 281 -4.31 -11.76 -2.70
N VAL A 282 -2.97 -11.73 -2.66
CA VAL A 282 -2.18 -12.66 -1.84
C VAL A 282 -2.54 -12.61 -0.35
N HIS A 283 -2.72 -11.43 0.25
CA HIS A 283 -3.15 -11.28 1.65
C HIS A 283 -4.65 -11.43 1.89
N ARG A 284 -5.42 -11.72 0.85
CA ARG A 284 -6.87 -11.94 0.91
C ARG A 284 -7.23 -13.41 0.70
N ILE A 285 -6.22 -14.29 0.66
CA ILE A 285 -6.36 -15.72 0.45
C ILE A 285 -5.83 -16.47 1.66
N ILE A 286 -6.70 -17.28 2.25
CA ILE A 286 -6.36 -18.22 3.31
C ILE A 286 -6.28 -19.61 2.70
N LEU A 287 -5.11 -20.22 2.77
CA LEU A 287 -4.92 -21.60 2.34
C LEU A 287 -5.41 -22.59 3.38
N ARG A 288 -5.90 -23.74 2.90
CA ARG A 288 -6.18 -24.91 3.74
C ARG A 288 -4.89 -25.46 4.33
N SER A 289 -4.98 -26.13 5.48
CA SER A 289 -3.82 -26.70 6.16
C SER A 289 -3.06 -27.68 5.26
N GLU A 290 -3.77 -28.54 4.53
CA GLU A 290 -3.20 -29.55 3.63
C GLU A 290 -2.34 -28.89 2.53
N ALA A 291 -2.85 -27.82 1.91
CA ALA A 291 -2.12 -27.07 0.89
C ALA A 291 -0.85 -26.42 1.45
N LYS A 292 -0.89 -25.90 2.68
CA LYS A 292 0.30 -25.35 3.35
C LYS A 292 1.35 -26.43 3.61
N PHE A 293 0.93 -27.64 4.01
CA PHE A 293 1.85 -28.78 4.20
C PHE A 293 2.51 -29.23 2.89
N GLU A 294 1.79 -29.11 1.77
CA GLU A 294 2.32 -29.38 0.42
C GLU A 294 3.22 -28.25 -0.12
N GLY A 295 3.42 -27.17 0.64
CA GLY A 295 4.26 -26.04 0.26
C GLY A 295 3.60 -25.07 -0.73
N ILE A 296 2.30 -25.21 -1.00
CA ILE A 296 1.56 -24.30 -1.89
C ILE A 296 1.48 -22.92 -1.25
N THR A 297 1.75 -21.88 -2.02
CA THR A 297 1.68 -20.48 -1.59
C THR A 297 0.44 -19.77 -2.13
N ALA A 298 0.05 -18.65 -1.50
CA ALA A 298 -1.09 -17.86 -1.98
C ALA A 298 -0.76 -17.20 -3.33
N GLU A 299 0.50 -16.80 -3.51
CA GLU A 299 1.09 -16.31 -4.75
C GLU A 299 0.87 -17.32 -5.90
N GLU A 300 1.28 -18.59 -5.70
CA GLU A 300 1.08 -19.66 -6.69
C GLU A 300 -0.40 -19.88 -7.03
N VAL A 301 -1.30 -19.79 -6.04
CA VAL A 301 -2.74 -19.92 -6.29
C VAL A 301 -3.23 -18.79 -7.19
N VAL A 302 -2.83 -17.55 -6.92
CA VAL A 302 -3.22 -16.39 -7.74
C VAL A 302 -2.71 -16.55 -9.17
N GLU A 303 -1.45 -16.92 -9.36
CA GLU A 303 -0.85 -17.16 -10.68
C GLU A 303 -1.60 -18.25 -11.45
N ARG A 304 -1.91 -19.38 -10.80
CA ARG A 304 -2.67 -20.49 -11.41
C ARG A 304 -4.09 -20.06 -11.81
N VAL A 305 -4.74 -19.23 -10.98
CA VAL A 305 -6.07 -18.70 -11.29
C VAL A 305 -6.00 -17.75 -12.49
N ILE A 306 -5.04 -16.82 -12.52
CA ILE A 306 -4.85 -15.88 -13.64
C ILE A 306 -4.63 -16.65 -14.95
N ALA A 307 -3.76 -17.67 -14.94
CA ALA A 307 -3.44 -18.48 -16.12
C ALA A 307 -4.65 -19.28 -16.64
N ARG A 308 -5.64 -19.58 -15.78
CA ARG A 308 -6.83 -20.37 -16.15
C ARG A 308 -7.99 -19.51 -16.63
N VAL A 309 -8.16 -18.30 -16.09
CA VAL A 309 -9.28 -17.41 -16.48
C VAL A 309 -8.99 -16.83 -17.85
N SER A 310 -9.95 -16.98 -18.78
CA SER A 310 -9.79 -16.50 -20.15
C SER A 310 -9.67 -14.98 -20.19
N VAL A 311 -8.62 -14.48 -20.84
CA VAL A 311 -8.42 -13.05 -21.05
C VAL A 311 -9.53 -12.52 -21.96
N PRO A 312 -10.21 -11.42 -21.60
CA PRO A 312 -11.27 -10.87 -22.43
C PRO A 312 -10.69 -10.34 -23.75
N VAL A 313 -11.16 -10.90 -24.86
CA VAL A 313 -10.82 -10.39 -26.20
C VAL A 313 -11.93 -9.41 -26.60
N GLN A 314 -11.59 -8.12 -26.74
CA GLN A 314 -12.51 -7.19 -27.40
C GLN A 314 -12.65 -7.63 -28.87
N ARG A 315 -13.79 -8.21 -29.24
CA ARG A 315 -14.18 -8.25 -30.65
C ARG A 315 -14.46 -6.81 -31.06
N LEU A 316 -13.59 -6.24 -31.89
CA LEU A 316 -13.91 -5.06 -32.67
C LEU A 316 -15.17 -5.39 -33.48
N VAL A 317 -16.33 -4.92 -33.01
CA VAL A 317 -17.55 -4.95 -33.81
C VAL A 317 -17.32 -3.96 -34.94
N LYS A 318 -17.28 -4.46 -36.17
CA LYS A 318 -17.22 -3.68 -37.41
C LYS A 318 -18.41 -2.74 -37.53
#